data_AF-A0A529ZYE7-F1
#
_entry.id   AF-A0A529ZYE7-F1
#
_cell.length_a   1.000
_cell.length_b   1.000
_cell.length_c   1.000
_cell.angle_alpha   90.00
_cell.angle_beta   90.00
_cell.angle_gamma   90.00
#
_symmetry.space_group_name_H-M   'P 1'
#
loop_
_entity.id
_entity.type
_entity.pdbx_description
1 polymer ?
#
loop_
_entity_poly.entity_id
_entity_poly.type
_entity_poly.pdbx_seq_one_letter_code
_entity_poly.pdbx_strand_id
1 'polypeptide(L)'
;MTWVILTGRQNDLDQVATPHKIITNRDYLAHPALFRGQRPKVINLSNNYGYQSRGYYASLLAGSRGHRVIPTVETMIDLSERKLYE
;
A
#
# COMPACT_ATOMS: atom_id res chain seq x y z
N MET A 1 -4.94 17.19 -4.42
CA MET A 1 -5.04 16.01 -3.52
C MET A 1 -4.09 14.94 -4.05
N THR A 2 -3.11 14.50 -3.25
CA THR A 2 -1.97 13.69 -3.75
C THR A 2 -2.29 12.19 -3.71
N TRP A 3 -1.99 11.50 -4.81
CA TRP A 3 -2.09 10.04 -4.92
C TRP A 3 -0.69 9.42 -4.96
N VAL A 4 -0.56 8.25 -4.31
CA VAL A 4 0.65 7.45 -4.28
C VAL A 4 0.26 6.01 -4.61
N ILE A 5 1.03 5.38 -5.50
CA ILE A 5 0.88 3.97 -5.86
C ILE A 5 2.05 3.20 -5.27
N LEU A 6 1.75 2.14 -4.52
CA LEU A 6 2.77 1.24 -3.97
C LEU A 6 2.90 -0.01 -4.84
N THR A 7 4.13 -0.38 -5.17
CA THR A 7 4.44 -1.60 -5.91
C THR A 7 5.44 -2.50 -5.16
N GLY A 8 5.37 -3.81 -5.43
CA GLY A 8 6.31 -4.75 -4.82
C GLY A 8 7.75 -4.52 -5.31
N ARG A 9 7.92 -4.18 -6.59
CA ARG A 9 9.20 -3.92 -7.26
C ARG A 9 9.09 -2.66 -8.12
N GLN A 10 10.25 -2.07 -8.43
CA GLN A 10 10.32 -0.84 -9.22
C GLN A 10 9.77 -1.00 -10.65
N ASN A 11 9.89 -2.19 -11.23
CA ASN A 11 9.49 -2.48 -12.61
C ASN A 11 8.10 -3.13 -12.73
N ASP A 12 7.33 -3.22 -11.63
CA ASP A 12 5.97 -3.78 -11.69
C ASP A 12 5.00 -2.81 -12.42
N LEU A 13 5.33 -1.52 -12.48
CA LEU A 13 4.55 -0.49 -13.18
C LEU A 13 5.48 0.61 -13.70
N ASP A 14 5.32 0.99 -14.97
CA ASP A 14 6.11 2.05 -15.57
C ASP A 14 5.79 3.42 -14.96
N GLN A 15 6.84 4.19 -14.64
CA GLN A 15 6.69 5.53 -14.06
C GLN A 15 5.90 6.49 -14.97
N VAL A 16 5.93 6.26 -16.28
CA VAL A 16 5.22 7.05 -17.29
C VAL A 16 3.76 6.63 -17.49
N ALA A 17 3.34 5.50 -16.92
CA ALA A 17 1.98 4.99 -17.06
C ALA A 17 0.94 5.85 -16.34
N THR A 18 1.37 6.70 -15.39
CA THR A 18 0.49 7.58 -14.62
C THR A 18 1.22 8.84 -14.17
N PRO A 19 0.51 9.98 -14.05
CA PRO A 19 1.08 11.18 -13.42
C PRO A 19 1.26 11.04 -11.90
N HIS A 20 0.83 9.93 -11.29
CA HIS A 20 0.91 9.71 -9.85
C HIS A 20 2.26 9.13 -9.42
N LYS A 21 2.66 9.43 -8.18
CA LYS A 21 3.93 8.95 -7.64
C LYS A 21 3.87 7.44 -7.40
N ILE A 22 4.67 6.69 -8.14
CA ILE A 22 4.89 5.25 -7.91
C ILE A 22 6.13 5.09 -7.03
N ILE A 23 6.02 4.31 -5.95
CA ILE A 23 7.13 3.95 -5.07
C ILE A 23 7.02 2.49 -4.66
N THR A 24 8.13 1.89 -4.24
CA THR A 24 8.08 0.53 -3.71
C THR A 24 7.51 0.50 -2.29
N ASN A 25 6.95 -0.65 -1.90
CA ASN A 25 6.54 -0.90 -0.51
C ASN A 25 7.72 -0.71 0.45
N ARG A 26 8.93 -1.13 0.03
CA ARG A 26 10.15 -1.01 0.83
C ARG A 26 10.43 0.46 1.13
N ASP A 27 10.35 1.33 0.13
CA ASP A 27 10.64 2.76 0.32
C ASP A 27 9.58 3.44 1.16
N TYR A 28 8.31 3.07 0.99
CA TYR A 28 7.21 3.59 1.79
C TYR A 28 7.33 3.26 3.29
N LEU A 29 7.81 2.04 3.59
CA LEU A 29 8.07 1.58 4.96
C LEU A 29 9.32 2.25 5.55
N ALA A 30 10.42 2.28 4.79
CA ALA A 30 11.73 2.70 5.27
C ALA A 30 11.89 4.23 5.42
N HIS A 31 11.14 5.03 4.65
CA HIS A 31 11.33 6.48 4.59
C HIS A 31 10.10 7.27 5.07
N PRO A 32 9.87 7.37 6.40
CA PRO A 32 8.72 8.11 6.95
C PRO A 32 8.69 9.60 6.55
N ALA A 33 9.86 10.19 6.27
CA ALA A 33 9.97 11.60 5.91
C ALA A 33 9.32 11.96 4.57
N LEU A 34 9.11 10.98 3.67
CA LEU A 34 8.56 11.22 2.33
C LEU A 34 7.16 11.85 2.34
N PHE A 35 6.41 11.66 3.42
CA PHE A 35 5.01 12.10 3.55
C PHE A 35 4.76 12.91 4.82
N ARG A 36 5.81 13.46 5.44
CA ARG A 36 5.66 14.25 6.66
C ARG A 36 4.72 15.44 6.41
N GLY A 37 3.66 15.56 7.22
CA GLY A 37 2.65 16.61 7.07
C GLY A 37 1.66 16.42 5.92
N GLN A 38 1.76 15.31 5.17
CA GLN A 38 0.85 14.98 4.08
C GLN A 38 -0.10 13.84 4.49
N ARG A 39 -1.28 13.78 3.85
CA ARG A 39 -2.25 12.69 4.01
C ARG A 39 -2.70 12.19 2.64
N PRO A 40 -1.80 11.53 1.87
CA PRO A 40 -2.10 11.08 0.52
C PRO A 40 -3.19 9.99 0.52
N LYS A 41 -3.78 9.80 -0.65
CA LYS A 41 -4.50 8.57 -1.00
C LYS A 41 -3.48 7.55 -1.52
N VAL A 42 -3.50 6.34 -0.97
CA VAL A 42 -2.53 5.29 -1.29
C VAL A 42 -3.26 4.15 -1.98
N ILE A 43 -2.81 3.79 -3.18
CA ILE A 43 -3.24 2.57 -3.87
C ILE A 43 -2.13 1.56 -3.67
N ASN A 44 -2.41 0.51 -2.91
CA ASN A 44 -1.47 -0.55 -2.68
C ASN A 44 -1.68 -1.60 -3.78
N LEU A 45 -0.68 -1.76 -4.66
CA LEU A 45 -0.63 -2.76 -5.74
C LEU A 45 0.50 -3.75 -5.48
N SER A 46 0.68 -4.13 -4.21
CA SER A 46 1.64 -5.15 -3.82
C SER A 46 1.34 -6.48 -4.49
N ASN A 47 2.40 -7.19 -4.83
CA ASN A 47 2.35 -8.57 -5.32
C ASN A 47 1.99 -9.61 -4.24
N ASN A 48 2.02 -9.25 -2.95
CA ASN A 48 1.62 -10.11 -1.84
C ASN A 48 1.00 -9.28 -0.69
N TYR A 49 -0.14 -9.74 -0.18
CA TYR A 49 -0.89 -9.16 0.95
C TYR A 49 -1.00 -10.08 2.18
N GLY A 50 -0.35 -11.24 2.16
CA GLY A 50 -0.37 -12.18 3.27
C GLY A 50 0.08 -11.55 4.58
N TYR A 51 -0.33 -12.14 5.70
CA TYR A 51 0.08 -11.67 7.03
C TYR A 51 1.61 -11.54 7.12
N GLN A 52 2.09 -10.46 7.74
CA GLN A 52 3.50 -10.06 7.81
C GLN A 52 4.21 -9.78 6.47
N SER A 53 3.48 -9.75 5.34
CA SER A 53 4.06 -9.29 4.07
C SER A 53 4.31 -7.78 4.08
N ARG A 54 5.14 -7.32 3.15
CA ARG A 54 5.37 -5.88 2.95
C ARG A 54 4.08 -5.15 2.54
N GLY A 55 3.22 -5.78 1.74
CA GLY A 55 1.95 -5.19 1.32
C GLY A 55 1.00 -4.99 2.50
N TYR A 56 0.90 -6.00 3.37
CA TYR A 56 0.15 -5.93 4.62
C TYR A 56 0.65 -4.77 5.51
N TYR A 57 1.95 -4.75 5.79
CA TYR A 57 2.53 -3.70 6.64
C TYR A 57 2.43 -2.30 6.03
N ALA A 58 2.48 -2.17 4.71
CA ALA A 58 2.30 -0.88 4.05
C ALA A 58 0.89 -0.31 4.28
N SER A 59 -0.15 -1.14 4.16
CA SER A 59 -1.52 -0.70 4.45
C SER A 59 -1.75 -0.42 5.94
N LEU A 60 -1.20 -1.24 6.84
CA LEU A 60 -1.27 -0.99 8.29
C LEU A 60 -0.61 0.35 8.67
N LEU A 61 0.59 0.60 8.15
CA LEU A 61 1.33 1.83 8.39
C LEU A 61 0.64 3.04 7.77
N ALA A 62 0.04 2.89 6.60
CA ALA A 62 -0.76 3.94 5.97
C ALA A 62 -1.95 4.34 6.84
N GLY A 63 -2.70 3.38 7.36
CA GLY A 63 -3.79 3.63 8.31
C GLY A 63 -3.31 4.37 9.55
N SER A 64 -2.22 3.90 10.16
CA SER A 64 -1.60 4.52 11.35
C SER A 64 -1.14 5.97 11.12
N ARG A 65 -0.74 6.30 9.88
CA ARG A 65 -0.34 7.66 9.47
C ARG A 65 -1.52 8.55 9.05
N GLY A 66 -2.75 8.02 9.07
CA GLY A 66 -3.93 8.74 8.57
C GLY A 66 -3.95 8.92 7.05
N HIS A 67 -3.19 8.11 6.31
CA HIS A 67 -3.26 8.04 4.86
C HIS A 67 -4.49 7.20 4.46
N ARG A 68 -5.19 7.61 3.40
CA ARG A 68 -6.35 6.86 2.89
C ARG A 68 -5.87 5.76 1.95
N VAL A 69 -5.67 4.55 2.47
CA VAL A 69 -5.16 3.41 1.69
C VAL A 69 -6.29 2.51 1.17
N ILE A 70 -6.10 1.98 -0.03
CA ILE A 70 -6.90 0.88 -0.58
C ILE A 70 -5.99 -0.25 -1.10
N PRO A 71 -6.25 -1.53 -0.75
CA PRO A 71 -7.19 -1.95 0.31
C PRO A 71 -6.68 -1.61 1.72
N THR A 72 -7.58 -1.52 2.69
CA THR A 72 -7.21 -1.38 4.11
C THR A 72 -6.70 -2.70 4.68
N VAL A 73 -6.05 -2.67 5.85
CA VAL A 73 -5.53 -3.90 6.47
C VAL A 73 -6.68 -4.83 6.87
N GLU A 74 -7.81 -4.28 7.31
CA GLU A 74 -9.04 -5.01 7.62
C GLU A 74 -9.57 -5.70 6.37
N THR A 75 -9.70 -4.97 5.24
CA THR A 75 -10.12 -5.58 3.97
C THR A 75 -9.18 -6.71 3.54
N MET A 76 -7.87 -6.57 3.76
CA MET A 76 -6.91 -7.65 3.45
C MET A 76 -7.13 -8.88 4.33
N ILE A 77 -7.39 -8.70 5.63
CA ILE A 77 -7.67 -9.80 6.57
C ILE A 77 -8.97 -10.50 6.16
N ASP A 78 -10.05 -9.75 5.96
CA ASP A 78 -11.36 -10.26 5.57
C ASP A 78 -11.31 -11.08 4.26
N LEU A 79 -10.50 -10.64 3.29
CA LEU A 79 -10.29 -11.36 2.03
C LEU A 79 -9.36 -12.57 2.17
N SER A 80 -8.50 -12.59 3.20
CA SER A 80 -7.58 -13.71 3.47
C SER A 80 -8.23 -14.85 4.25
N GLU A 81 -9.26 -14.53 5.04
CA GLU A 81 -10.11 -15.53 5.65
C GLU A 81 -10.82 -16.30 4.55
N ARG A 82 -10.38 -17.53 4.29
CA ARG A 82 -11.20 -18.47 3.53
C ARG A 82 -12.49 -18.61 4.30
N LYS A 83 -13.56 -17.97 3.82
CA LYS A 83 -14.92 -18.41 4.11
C LYS A 83 -14.98 -19.85 3.64
N LEU A 84 -14.70 -20.77 4.56
CA LEU A 84 -14.98 -22.18 4.41
C LEU A 84 -16.47 -22.22 4.07
N TYR A 85 -16.75 -22.56 2.81
CA TYR A 85 -18.11 -22.77 2.34
C TYR A 85 -18.74 -23.83 3.24
N GLU A 86 -19.79 -23.43 3.98
CA GLU A 86 -20.83 -24.36 4.44
C GLU A 86 -21.78 -24.69 3.29
#